data_AF-A0A3D2VQD6-F1
#
_entry.id   AF-A0A3D2VQD6-F1
#
_cell.length_a   1.000
_cell.length_b   1.000
_cell.length_c   1.000
_cell.angle_alpha   90.00
_cell.angle_beta   90.00
_cell.angle_gamma   90.00
#
_symmetry.space_group_name_H-M   'P 1'
#
loop_
_entity.id
_entity.type
_entity.pdbx_description
1 polymer ?
#
loop_
_entity_poly.entity_id
_entity_poly.type
_entity_poly.pdbx_seq_one_letter_code
_entity_poly.pdbx_strand_id
1 'polypeptide(L)' 'MLRSMTAFARQEQASTWGTMIWELRSVNHRYLETAVRLPEALRGLESLVR' A
#
# COMPACT_ATOMS: atom_id res chain seq x y z
N MET A 1 -23.59 4.54 11.16
CA MET A 1 -23.23 4.24 9.76
C MET A 1 -22.28 3.05 9.75
N LEU A 2 -22.59 1.97 9.02
CA LEU A 2 -21.65 0.87 8.81
C LEU A 2 -20.59 1.32 7.80
N ARG A 3 -19.33 1.38 8.23
CA ARG A 3 -18.19 1.56 7.32
C ARG A 3 -17.68 0.19 6.91
N SER A 4 -17.40 0.01 5.62
CA SER A 4 -16.80 -1.23 5.12
C SER A 4 -15.46 -1.48 5.82
N MET A 5 -15.30 -2.66 6.42
CA MET A 5 -14.04 -3.11 7.05
C MET A 5 -13.00 -3.58 6.03
N THR A 6 -13.37 -3.66 4.75
CA THR A 6 -12.47 -4.04 3.66
C THR A 6 -12.59 -3.06 2.51
N ALA A 7 -11.47 -2.64 1.94
CA ALA A 7 -11.42 -1.73 0.80
C ALA A 7 -10.18 -1.99 -0.04
N PHE A 8 -10.25 -1.63 -1.32
CA PHE A 8 -9.12 -1.66 -2.23
C PHE A 8 -9.12 -0.37 -3.04
N ALA A 9 -7.94 0.26 -3.16
CA ALA A 9 -7.71 1.38 -4.05
C ALA A 9 -6.37 1.15 -4.77
N ARG A 10 -6.34 1.45 -6.06
CA ARG A 10 -5.13 1.45 -6.88
C ARG A 10 -5.06 2.74 -7.66
N GLN A 11 -3.90 3.38 -7.63
CA GLN A 11 -3.59 4.53 -8.44
C GLN A 11 -2.31 4.27 -9.23
N GLU A 12 -2.32 4.69 -10.48
CA GLU A 12 -1.19 4.55 -11.38
C GLU A 12 -0.84 5.92 -11.95
N GLN A 13 0.45 6.21 -12.03
CA GLN A 13 0.98 7.45 -12.58
C GLN A 13 2.17 7.16 -13.49
N ALA A 14 2.03 7.48 -14.77
CA ALA A 14 3.12 7.43 -15.73
C ALA A 14 4.05 8.64 -15.54
N SER A 15 5.35 8.40 -15.67
CA SER A 15 6.42 9.40 -15.61
C SER A 15 7.48 9.10 -16.66
N THR A 16 8.38 10.06 -16.93
CA THR A 16 9.45 9.90 -17.93
C THR A 16 10.43 8.78 -17.61
N TRP A 17 10.56 8.43 -16.33
CA TRP A 17 11.44 7.38 -15.81
C TRP A 17 10.72 6.03 -15.58
N GLY A 18 9.44 5.93 -15.93
CA GLY A 18 8.64 4.72 -15.76
C GLY A 18 7.28 4.98 -15.14
N THR A 19 6.61 3.89 -14.72
CA THR A 19 5.27 3.96 -14.14
C THR A 19 5.33 3.68 -12.64
N MET A 20 4.71 4.56 -11.86
CA MET A 20 4.52 4.37 -10.43
C MET A 20 3.12 3.82 -10.16
N ILE A 21 3.04 2.78 -9.34
CA ILE A 21 1.78 2.14 -8.94
C ILE A 21 1.70 2.18 -7.41
N TRP A 22 0.58 2.68 -6.90
CA TRP A 22 0.23 2.69 -5.48
C TRP A 22 -1.02 1.85 -5.25
N GLU A 23 -0.95 0.92 -4.31
CA GLU A 23 -2.06 0.07 -3.92
C GLU A 23 -2.31 0.18 -2.42
N LEU A 24 -3.54 0.54 -2.04
CA LEU A 24 -3.98 0.60 -0.66
C LEU A 24 -5.07 -0.45 -0.43
N ARG A 25 -4.89 -1.25 0.62
CA ARG A 25 -5.83 -2.30 1.00
C ARG A 25 -6.21 -2.11 2.45
N SER A 26 -7.50 -2.01 2.72
CA SER A 26 -8.05 -2.21 4.05
C SER A 26 -8.52 -3.65 4.15
N VAL A 27 -8.07 -4.35 5.18
CA VAL A 27 -8.45 -5.75 5.45
C VAL A 27 -9.09 -5.82 6.83
N ASN A 28 -10.03 -6.74 7.00
CA ASN A 28 -10.62 -6.99 8.30
C ASN A 28 -9.60 -7.75 9.17
N HIS A 29 -8.84 -7.00 9.97
CA HIS A 29 -7.87 -7.53 10.92
C HIS A 29 -8.30 -7.16 12.35
N ARG A 30 -7.95 -8.01 13.33
CA ARG A 30 -8.32 -7.80 14.74
C ARG A 30 -7.74 -6.52 15.32
N TYR A 31 -6.59 -6.08 14.81
CA TYR A 31 -5.86 -4.89 15.25
C TYR A 31 -5.70 -3.90 14.10
N LEU A 32 -5.64 -2.60 14.44
CA LEU A 32 -5.32 -1.53 13.50
C LEU A 32 -3.81 -1.49 13.26
N GLU A 33 -3.35 -2.34 12.36
CA GLU A 33 -1.94 -2.42 11.96
C GLU A 33 -1.74 -1.91 10.54
N THR A 34 -0.74 -1.05 10.37
CA THR A 34 -0.30 -0.59 9.05
C THR A 34 0.90 -1.43 8.60
N ALA A 35 0.78 -2.04 7.42
CA ALA A 35 1.85 -2.80 6.78
C ALA A 35 2.18 -2.18 5.42
N VAL A 36 3.44 -1.79 5.25
CA VAL A 36 3.98 -1.31 3.97
C VAL A 36 4.71 -2.47 3.30
N ARG A 37 4.48 -2.67 2.00
CA ARG A 37 5.20 -3.66 1.20
C ARG A 37 5.76 -2.96 -0.02
N LEU A 38 7.09 -2.98 -0.17
CA LEU A 38 7.78 -2.45 -1.32
C LEU A 38 8.15 -3.58 -2.29
N PRO A 39 8.43 -3.25 -3.57
CA PRO A 39 9.04 -4.20 -4.49
C PRO A 39 10.32 -4.79 -3.93
N GLU A 40 10.67 -6.00 -4.36
CA GLU A 40 11.82 -6.75 -3.83
C GLU A 40 13.14 -5.96 -3.88
N ALA A 41 13.38 -5.23 -4.98
CA ALA A 41 14.56 -4.37 -5.14
C ALA A 41 14.65 -3.24 -4.10
N LEU A 42 13.53 -2.86 -3.48
CA LEU A 42 13.43 -1.77 -2.51
C LEU A 42 13.11 -2.28 -1.09
N ARG A 43 13.13 -3.60 -0.85
CA ARG A 43 12.77 -4.19 0.45
C ARG A 43 13.61 -3.64 1.60
N GLY A 44 14.88 -3.31 1.37
CA GLY A 44 15.75 -2.70 2.37
C GLY A 44 15.25 -1.36 2.92
N LEU A 45 14.40 -0.65 2.17
CA LEU A 45 13.81 0.62 2.57
C LEU A 45 12.49 0.48 3.33
N GLU A 46 11.88 -0.71 3.40
CA GLU A 46 10.57 -0.91 4.05
C GLU A 46 10.58 -0.45 5.51
N SER A 47 11.67 -0.73 6.23
CA SER A 47 11.84 -0.33 7.64
C SER A 47 11.94 1.18 7.83
N LEU A 48 12.44 1.93 6.83
CA LEU A 48 12.57 3.38 6.88
C LEU A 48 11.24 4.09 6.64
N VAL A 49 10.28 3.42 6.02
CA VAL A 49 8.96 3.97 5.67
C VAL A 49 7.94 3.74 6.81
N ARG A 50 8.25 2.86 7.77
CA ARG A 50 7.39 2.55 8.94
C ARG A 50 7.45 3.63 10.01
#